data_AF-A0A1I6RPU6-F1
#
_entry.id   AF-A0A1I6RPU6-F1
#
_cell.length_a   1.000
_cell.length_b   1.000
_cell.length_c   1.000
_cell.angle_alpha   90.00
_cell.angle_beta   90.00
_cell.angle_gamma   90.00
#
_symmetry.space_group_name_H-M   'P 1'
#
loop_
_entity.id
_entity.type
_entity.pdbx_description
1 polymer ?
#
loop_
_entity_poly.entity_id
_entity_poly.type
_entity_poly.pdbx_seq_one_letter_code
_entity_poly.pdbx_strand_id
1 'polypeptide(L)'
;MLNKSKQSYKLAAKLALTGLLAVSSMTALSHSNVHAAAASASAGKNAQNDYIKSIYKLASEGKIPGLNAIAGKTPISAVHYKWGEPDVGGDLKGNHYEGYNLGMGKGEYSFGVNKSGVIYDLRNFGTSIDRTGGVKSLTFASVIKSLGTPKEVRFTGKDKIYVYHPSKAYELKFVGPSKVAKGKIAHIDHINVYAGKANT
;
A
#
# COMPACT_ATOMS: atom_id res chain seq x y z
N MET A 1 -8.44 64.73 -19.41
CA MET A 1 -6.97 64.54 -19.38
C MET A 1 -6.42 65.33 -18.20
N LEU A 2 -5.87 64.67 -17.17
CA LEU A 2 -4.79 65.21 -16.34
C LEU A 2 -4.15 64.05 -15.56
N ASN A 3 -2.84 63.95 -15.73
CA ASN A 3 -1.95 62.92 -15.21
C ASN A 3 -1.44 63.34 -13.82
N LYS A 4 -1.55 62.46 -12.80
CA LYS A 4 -0.76 62.55 -11.55
C LYS A 4 -0.44 61.16 -10.99
N SER A 5 0.77 60.70 -11.35
CA SER A 5 1.80 60.14 -10.47
C SER A 5 1.46 59.99 -8.97
N LYS A 6 1.70 58.78 -8.40
CA LYS A 6 2.78 58.53 -7.41
C LYS A 6 2.90 57.04 -7.00
N GLN A 7 4.07 56.47 -7.33
CA GLN A 7 5.02 55.73 -6.47
C GLN A 7 4.68 54.39 -5.78
N SER A 8 5.35 53.32 -6.30
CA SER A 8 6.23 52.30 -5.64
C SER A 8 5.72 51.56 -4.39
N TYR A 9 5.88 50.22 -4.29
CA TYR A 9 7.09 49.55 -3.76
C TYR A 9 7.43 48.21 -4.44
N LYS A 10 8.72 47.88 -4.40
CA LYS A 10 9.45 46.78 -5.03
C LYS A 10 9.20 45.43 -4.32
N LEU A 11 9.31 44.31 -5.05
CA LEU A 11 10.22 43.21 -4.70
C LEU A 11 10.48 42.31 -5.92
N ALA A 12 11.75 42.13 -6.25
CA ALA A 12 12.23 41.25 -7.31
C ALA A 12 12.82 39.98 -6.70
N ALA A 13 12.52 38.82 -7.26
CA ALA A 13 13.26 37.58 -7.03
C ALA A 13 13.71 37.02 -8.39
N LYS A 14 15.01 37.15 -8.68
CA LYS A 14 15.68 36.50 -9.81
C LYS A 14 16.07 35.08 -9.37
N LEU A 15 15.57 34.06 -10.06
CA LEU A 15 16.17 32.73 -10.04
C LEU A 15 17.14 32.61 -11.22
N ALA A 16 18.43 32.49 -10.90
CA ALA A 16 19.49 32.24 -11.87
C ALA A 16 19.67 30.73 -12.08
N LEU A 17 19.54 30.31 -13.33
CA LEU A 17 19.94 29.02 -13.86
C LEU A 17 21.45 29.04 -14.09
N THR A 18 22.21 28.10 -13.53
CA THR A 18 23.62 27.87 -13.91
C THR A 18 24.00 26.38 -13.84
N GLY A 19 24.17 25.79 -15.02
CA GLY A 19 25.49 25.40 -15.54
C GLY A 19 26.32 24.36 -14.79
N LEU A 20 26.50 23.21 -15.46
CA LEU A 20 27.40 22.08 -15.21
C LEU A 20 28.89 22.49 -15.05
N LEU A 21 29.64 21.86 -14.14
CA LEU A 21 31.11 21.79 -14.19
C LEU A 21 31.61 20.40 -13.79
N ALA A 22 32.47 19.84 -14.64
CA ALA A 22 33.32 18.69 -14.36
C ALA A 22 34.71 19.20 -13.94
N VAL A 23 35.25 18.79 -12.78
CA VAL A 23 36.68 18.83 -12.49
C VAL A 23 37.08 17.74 -11.48
N SER A 24 38.28 17.23 -11.73
CA SER A 24 39.17 16.26 -11.10
C SER A 24 39.34 16.31 -9.56
N SER A 25 39.79 15.18 -9.04
CA SER A 25 40.20 14.81 -7.68
C SER A 25 41.01 15.87 -6.90
N MET A 26 40.66 16.11 -5.62
CA MET A 26 41.52 16.15 -4.41
C MET A 26 40.62 16.30 -3.15
N THR A 27 41.12 15.86 -2.01
CA THR A 27 40.42 15.42 -0.78
C THR A 27 39.75 16.46 0.13
N ALA A 28 38.67 15.99 0.76
CA ALA A 28 38.14 16.26 2.10
C ALA A 28 37.60 17.67 2.47
N LEU A 29 36.28 17.76 2.66
CA LEU A 29 35.60 18.10 3.93
C LEU A 29 34.10 18.33 3.66
N SER A 30 33.25 17.32 3.94
CA SER A 30 31.82 17.41 4.34
C SER A 30 31.22 16.00 4.48
N HIS A 31 31.70 15.20 5.44
CA HIS A 31 31.22 13.83 5.67
C HIS A 31 29.97 13.73 6.57
N SER A 32 29.35 14.84 6.97
CA SER A 32 28.28 14.79 7.98
C SER A 32 26.89 14.41 7.44
N ASN A 33 26.64 14.58 6.13
CA ASN A 33 25.29 14.37 5.56
C ASN A 33 25.10 13.01 4.86
N VAL A 34 26.18 12.33 4.49
CA VAL A 34 26.11 11.02 3.81
C VAL A 34 25.69 9.92 4.81
N HIS A 35 26.12 10.04 6.07
CA HIS A 35 25.78 9.08 7.12
C HIS A 35 24.35 9.26 7.64
N ALA A 36 23.83 10.49 7.71
CA ALA A 36 22.46 10.77 8.14
C ALA A 36 21.42 10.36 7.09
N ALA A 37 21.69 10.60 5.79
CA ALA A 37 20.84 10.13 4.70
C ALA A 37 20.85 8.60 4.56
N ALA A 38 22.02 7.96 4.73
CA ALA A 38 22.14 6.51 4.75
C ALA A 38 21.45 5.88 5.98
N ALA A 39 21.58 6.50 7.16
CA ALA A 39 20.91 6.07 8.38
C ALA A 39 19.38 6.20 8.25
N SER A 40 18.88 7.32 7.73
CA SER A 40 17.45 7.54 7.47
C SER A 40 16.89 6.56 6.42
N ALA A 41 17.64 6.32 5.33
CA ALA A 41 17.27 5.32 4.32
C ALA A 41 17.32 3.88 4.87
N SER A 42 18.23 3.58 5.80
CA SER A 42 18.31 2.27 6.48
C SER A 42 17.15 2.08 7.47
N ALA A 43 16.78 3.13 8.22
CA ALA A 43 15.66 3.13 9.14
C ALA A 43 14.33 2.93 8.39
N GLY A 44 14.13 3.64 7.26
CA GLY A 44 12.95 3.45 6.40
C GLY A 44 12.85 2.04 5.80
N LYS A 45 13.99 1.43 5.43
CA LYS A 45 14.03 0.04 4.94
C LYS A 45 13.68 -0.97 6.04
N ASN A 46 14.13 -0.74 7.27
CA ASN A 46 13.82 -1.60 8.41
C ASN A 46 12.34 -1.50 8.78
N ALA A 47 11.78 -0.29 8.83
CA ALA A 47 10.35 -0.07 9.09
C ALA A 47 9.45 -0.78 8.05
N GLN A 48 9.81 -0.74 6.76
CA GLN A 48 9.09 -1.47 5.72
C GLN A 48 9.18 -3.00 5.91
N ASN A 49 10.37 -3.51 6.25
CA ASN A 49 10.57 -4.94 6.51
C ASN A 49 9.72 -5.44 7.68
N ASP A 50 9.71 -4.68 8.77
CA ASP A 50 8.93 -4.99 9.98
C ASP A 50 7.43 -4.94 9.69
N TYR A 51 6.98 -3.96 8.89
CA TYR A 51 5.60 -3.89 8.46
C TYR A 51 5.19 -5.11 7.63
N ILE A 52 5.99 -5.53 6.65
CA ILE A 52 5.72 -6.74 5.86
C ILE A 52 5.66 -8.00 6.74
N LYS A 53 6.59 -8.13 7.70
CA LYS A 53 6.58 -9.24 8.67
C LYS A 53 5.34 -9.20 9.57
N SER A 54 4.89 -8.02 9.98
CA SER A 54 3.66 -7.86 10.76
C SER A 54 2.42 -8.28 9.96
N ILE A 55 2.34 -7.94 8.67
CA ILE A 55 1.28 -8.41 7.76
C ILE A 55 1.28 -9.93 7.71
N TYR A 56 2.45 -10.54 7.53
CA TYR A 56 2.58 -11.99 7.50
C TYR A 56 2.11 -12.66 8.80
N LYS A 57 2.49 -12.10 9.96
CA LYS A 57 2.03 -12.59 11.26
C LYS A 57 0.52 -12.47 11.41
N LEU A 58 -0.08 -11.32 11.11
CA LEU A 58 -1.53 -11.12 11.16
C LEU A 58 -2.26 -12.08 10.22
N ALA A 59 -1.73 -12.32 9.03
CA ALA A 59 -2.32 -13.24 8.07
C ALA A 59 -2.32 -14.70 8.54
N SER A 60 -1.36 -15.10 9.40
CA SER A 60 -1.38 -16.43 10.02
C SER A 60 -2.61 -16.65 10.92
N GLU A 61 -3.19 -15.56 11.44
CA GLU A 61 -4.40 -15.52 12.25
C GLU A 61 -5.65 -15.16 11.44
N GLY A 62 -5.55 -15.03 10.12
CA GLY A 62 -6.66 -14.67 9.24
C GLY A 62 -7.00 -13.18 9.25
N LYS A 63 -6.07 -12.30 9.68
CA LYS A 63 -6.30 -10.86 9.84
C LYS A 63 -5.48 -10.03 8.85
N ILE A 64 -5.90 -8.79 8.62
CA ILE A 64 -5.16 -7.76 7.87
C ILE A 64 -4.94 -6.50 8.74
N PRO A 65 -3.94 -5.66 8.45
CA PRO A 65 -3.77 -4.39 9.14
C PRO A 65 -5.00 -3.49 9.02
N GLY A 66 -5.27 -2.70 10.07
CA GLY A 66 -6.31 -1.68 10.07
C GLY A 66 -7.75 -2.19 10.29
N LEU A 67 -7.94 -3.50 10.41
CA LEU A 67 -9.26 -4.11 10.54
C LEU A 67 -9.28 -5.20 11.63
N ASN A 68 -10.33 -5.21 12.45
CA ASN A 68 -10.57 -6.25 13.44
C ASN A 68 -11.61 -7.25 12.93
N ALA A 69 -11.22 -8.03 11.92
CA ALA A 69 -12.01 -9.12 11.36
C ALA A 69 -11.10 -10.31 11.04
N ILE A 70 -11.67 -11.51 11.04
CA ILE A 70 -10.95 -12.75 10.78
C ILE A 70 -11.60 -13.45 9.59
N ALA A 71 -10.82 -13.70 8.54
CA ALA A 71 -11.24 -14.46 7.38
C ALA A 71 -11.72 -15.86 7.79
N GLY A 72 -12.86 -16.26 7.26
CA GLY A 72 -13.57 -17.50 7.54
C GLY A 72 -14.31 -17.55 8.87
N LYS A 73 -14.37 -16.45 9.64
CA LYS A 73 -15.05 -16.41 10.95
C LYS A 73 -15.99 -15.23 11.11
N THR A 74 -15.56 -14.04 10.68
CA THR A 74 -16.36 -12.83 10.87
C THR A 74 -17.52 -12.80 9.88
N PRO A 75 -18.78 -12.66 10.35
CA PRO A 75 -19.92 -12.43 9.47
C PRO A 75 -19.87 -10.99 8.93
N ILE A 76 -20.32 -10.80 7.69
CA ILE A 76 -20.35 -9.47 7.06
C ILE A 76 -21.27 -8.49 7.81
N SER A 77 -22.33 -9.00 8.44
CA SER A 77 -23.23 -8.20 9.28
C SER A 77 -22.53 -7.48 10.43
N ALA A 78 -21.41 -8.00 10.94
CA ALA A 78 -20.61 -7.31 11.95
C ALA A 78 -19.85 -6.09 11.38
N VAL A 79 -19.49 -6.14 10.09
CA VAL A 79 -18.93 -5.00 9.37
C VAL A 79 -20.03 -3.98 9.11
N HIS A 80 -21.21 -4.42 8.62
CA HIS A 80 -22.39 -3.56 8.43
C HIS A 80 -22.77 -2.81 9.69
N TYR A 81 -22.84 -3.51 10.82
CA TYR A 81 -23.15 -2.90 12.11
C TYR A 81 -22.18 -1.79 12.50
N LYS A 82 -20.89 -1.95 12.16
CA LYS A 82 -19.84 -1.00 12.56
C LYS A 82 -19.69 0.16 11.57
N TRP A 83 -19.81 -0.11 10.28
CA TRP A 83 -19.42 0.81 9.21
C TRP A 83 -20.59 1.28 8.35
N GLY A 84 -21.78 0.72 8.52
CA GLY A 84 -22.93 0.94 7.66
C GLY A 84 -22.87 0.06 6.41
N GLU A 85 -23.70 0.41 5.43
CA GLU A 85 -23.77 -0.28 4.15
C GLU A 85 -22.49 -0.09 3.33
N PRO A 86 -22.10 -1.08 2.50
CA PRO A 86 -20.96 -0.94 1.60
C PRO A 86 -21.25 0.08 0.51
N ASP A 87 -20.19 0.69 -0.03
CA ASP A 87 -20.30 1.58 -1.19
C ASP A 87 -20.70 0.81 -2.46
N VAL A 88 -20.31 -0.46 -2.53
CA VAL A 88 -20.60 -1.36 -3.67
C VAL A 88 -20.86 -2.79 -3.19
N GLY A 89 -21.81 -3.45 -3.84
CA GLY A 89 -22.01 -4.91 -3.75
C GLY A 89 -22.89 -5.44 -2.63
N GLY A 90 -23.42 -4.58 -1.74
CA GLY A 90 -24.26 -5.02 -0.61
C GLY A 90 -25.63 -5.60 -0.99
N ASP A 91 -26.10 -5.32 -2.21
CA ASP A 91 -27.35 -5.86 -2.76
C ASP A 91 -27.18 -7.23 -3.41
N LEU A 92 -25.93 -7.65 -3.68
CA LEU A 92 -25.62 -8.89 -4.37
C LEU A 92 -25.94 -10.13 -3.51
N LYS A 93 -26.24 -11.23 -4.20
CA LYS A 93 -26.54 -12.53 -3.59
C LYS A 93 -25.50 -13.56 -4.00
N GLY A 94 -25.39 -14.63 -3.21
CA GLY A 94 -24.39 -15.67 -3.47
C GLY A 94 -23.00 -15.25 -3.03
N ASN A 95 -21.97 -15.80 -3.68
CA ASN A 95 -20.60 -15.40 -3.41
C ASN A 95 -20.34 -14.08 -4.14
N HIS A 96 -20.01 -13.03 -3.40
CA HIS A 96 -19.85 -11.68 -3.94
C HIS A 96 -18.77 -10.92 -3.18
N TYR A 97 -18.48 -9.71 -3.64
CA TYR A 97 -17.60 -8.78 -2.94
C TYR A 97 -18.37 -7.53 -2.54
N GLU A 98 -18.12 -7.10 -1.32
CA GLU A 98 -18.53 -5.78 -0.83
C GLU A 98 -17.32 -4.86 -0.70
N GLY A 99 -17.46 -3.59 -1.02
CA GLY A 99 -16.39 -2.59 -0.97
C GLY A 99 -16.69 -1.42 -0.02
N TYR A 100 -15.67 -0.96 0.69
CA TYR A 100 -15.73 0.17 1.62
C TYR A 100 -14.56 1.11 1.39
N ASN A 101 -14.87 2.38 1.16
CA ASN A 101 -13.94 3.49 1.13
C ASN A 101 -14.22 4.39 2.33
N LEU A 102 -13.46 4.19 3.40
CA LEU A 102 -13.72 4.87 4.68
C LEU A 102 -13.27 6.35 4.68
N GLY A 103 -12.68 6.84 3.58
CA GLY A 103 -12.20 8.22 3.46
C GLY A 103 -11.14 8.61 4.50
N MET A 104 -10.76 9.90 4.52
CA MET A 104 -9.94 10.54 5.57
C MET A 104 -8.69 9.75 6.02
N GLY A 105 -8.02 9.06 5.10
CA GLY A 105 -6.82 8.26 5.41
C GLY A 105 -7.08 6.99 6.21
N LYS A 106 -8.34 6.54 6.35
CA LYS A 106 -8.70 5.27 7.01
C LYS A 106 -8.53 4.04 6.10
N GLY A 107 -8.44 4.28 4.79
CA GLY A 107 -8.16 3.28 3.78
C GLY A 107 -9.39 2.70 3.11
N GLU A 108 -9.12 1.86 2.13
CA GLU A 108 -10.13 1.15 1.33
C GLU A 108 -9.99 -0.36 1.57
N TYR A 109 -11.14 -1.02 1.76
CA TYR A 109 -11.26 -2.43 2.09
C TYR A 109 -12.30 -3.10 1.20
N SER A 110 -12.11 -4.39 0.94
CA SER A 110 -13.15 -5.21 0.31
C SER A 110 -13.21 -6.59 0.94
N PHE A 111 -14.42 -7.13 0.97
CA PHE A 111 -14.77 -8.36 1.65
C PHE A 111 -15.35 -9.33 0.64
N GLY A 112 -14.68 -10.47 0.41
CA GLY A 112 -15.30 -11.59 -0.27
C GLY A 112 -16.24 -12.30 0.70
N VAL A 113 -17.52 -12.35 0.39
CA VAL A 113 -18.58 -12.87 1.25
C VAL A 113 -19.20 -14.10 0.62
N ASN A 114 -19.29 -15.20 1.37
CA ASN A 114 -19.93 -16.42 0.88
C ASN A 114 -21.46 -16.35 1.01
N LYS A 115 -22.15 -17.36 0.47
CA LYS A 115 -23.63 -17.50 0.56
C LYS A 115 -24.19 -17.45 1.99
N SER A 116 -23.40 -17.81 2.99
CA SER A 116 -23.80 -17.80 4.40
C SER A 116 -23.53 -16.46 5.09
N GLY A 117 -23.04 -15.46 4.37
CA GLY A 117 -22.69 -14.15 4.92
C GLY A 117 -21.38 -14.13 5.71
N VAL A 118 -20.51 -15.14 5.55
CA VAL A 118 -19.20 -15.17 6.20
C VAL A 118 -18.14 -14.64 5.24
N ILE A 119 -17.27 -13.78 5.76
CA ILE A 119 -16.17 -13.19 5.00
C ILE A 119 -15.09 -14.26 4.79
N TYR A 120 -14.79 -14.63 3.54
CA TYR A 120 -13.72 -15.57 3.19
C TYR A 120 -12.47 -14.90 2.61
N ASP A 121 -12.56 -13.66 2.11
CA ASP A 121 -11.43 -12.88 1.58
C ASP A 121 -11.42 -11.48 2.19
N LEU A 122 -10.33 -11.11 2.87
CA LEU A 122 -10.12 -9.78 3.45
C LEU A 122 -9.13 -9.01 2.60
N ARG A 123 -9.55 -7.94 1.92
CA ARG A 123 -8.67 -7.10 1.10
C ARG A 123 -8.42 -5.75 1.75
N ASN A 124 -7.15 -5.33 1.76
CA ASN A 124 -6.73 -3.99 2.17
C ASN A 124 -5.99 -3.31 1.02
N PHE A 125 -6.56 -2.24 0.49
CA PHE A 125 -6.00 -1.44 -0.60
C PHE A 125 -5.07 -0.31 -0.10
N GLY A 126 -4.99 -0.12 1.21
CA GLY A 126 -4.28 0.98 1.84
C GLY A 126 -5.02 2.30 1.74
N THR A 127 -4.31 3.39 2.04
CA THR A 127 -4.84 4.75 1.97
C THR A 127 -4.59 5.36 0.59
N SER A 128 -5.56 6.09 0.06
CA SER A 128 -5.43 6.83 -1.20
C SER A 128 -4.60 8.11 -1.10
N ILE A 129 -4.53 8.70 0.10
CA ILE A 129 -3.94 10.02 0.35
C ILE A 129 -2.40 9.96 0.36
N ASP A 130 -1.82 8.89 0.90
CA ASP A 130 -0.37 8.71 0.97
C ASP A 130 0.04 7.36 0.39
N ARG A 131 0.83 7.41 -0.70
CA ARG A 131 1.43 6.23 -1.36
C ARG A 131 2.82 5.89 -0.82
N THR A 132 3.37 6.73 0.04
CA THR A 132 4.69 6.55 0.66
C THR A 132 4.62 5.73 1.94
N GLY A 133 3.43 5.61 2.55
CA GLY A 133 3.12 4.73 3.68
C GLY A 133 2.26 3.50 3.34
N GLY A 134 2.14 2.59 4.29
CA GLY A 134 1.19 1.47 4.27
C GLY A 134 1.35 0.50 3.10
N VAL A 135 0.24 -0.13 2.68
CA VAL A 135 0.22 -1.17 1.62
C VAL A 135 0.74 -0.64 0.28
N LYS A 136 0.37 0.59 -0.10
CA LYS A 136 0.77 1.19 -1.38
C LYS A 136 2.28 1.48 -1.48
N SER A 137 2.98 1.58 -0.35
CA SER A 137 4.45 1.75 -0.33
C SER A 137 5.21 0.47 -0.70
N LEU A 138 4.55 -0.69 -0.60
CA LEU A 138 5.19 -1.99 -0.79
C LEU A 138 5.48 -2.25 -2.26
N THR A 139 6.53 -3.02 -2.52
CA THR A 139 6.88 -3.54 -3.84
C THR A 139 7.14 -5.04 -3.76
N PHE A 140 6.98 -5.76 -4.87
CA PHE A 140 7.33 -7.19 -4.92
C PHE A 140 8.77 -7.48 -4.46
N ALA A 141 9.72 -6.59 -4.79
CA ALA A 141 11.11 -6.70 -4.34
C ALA A 141 11.24 -6.57 -2.81
N SER A 142 10.55 -5.61 -2.19
CA SER A 142 10.54 -5.46 -0.73
C SER A 142 9.93 -6.67 -0.03
N VAL A 143 8.89 -7.28 -0.62
CA VAL A 143 8.23 -8.48 -0.10
C VAL A 143 9.19 -9.66 -0.16
N ILE A 144 9.84 -9.91 -1.30
CA ILE A 144 10.84 -10.99 -1.43
C ILE A 144 12.00 -10.78 -0.44
N LYS A 145 12.50 -9.55 -0.33
CA LYS A 145 13.57 -9.24 0.63
C LYS A 145 13.17 -9.56 2.07
N SER A 146 11.89 -9.42 2.41
CA SER A 146 11.41 -9.55 3.79
C SER A 146 10.96 -10.97 4.15
N LEU A 147 10.37 -11.70 3.20
CA LEU A 147 9.72 -12.99 3.42
C LEU A 147 10.36 -14.15 2.61
N GLY A 148 11.33 -13.86 1.75
CA GLY A 148 11.84 -14.80 0.76
C GLY A 148 10.95 -14.90 -0.48
N THR A 149 11.29 -15.78 -1.41
CA THR A 149 10.49 -16.01 -2.63
C THR A 149 9.18 -16.70 -2.28
N PRO A 150 8.02 -16.28 -2.84
CA PRO A 150 6.77 -16.97 -2.62
C PRO A 150 6.81 -18.39 -3.23
N LYS A 151 6.10 -19.33 -2.62
CA LYS A 151 5.97 -20.69 -3.18
C LYS A 151 5.11 -20.74 -4.43
N GLU A 152 4.28 -19.71 -4.63
CA GLU A 152 3.37 -19.63 -5.75
C GLU A 152 3.23 -18.20 -6.26
N VAL A 153 3.24 -18.06 -7.59
CA VAL A 153 3.00 -16.80 -8.29
C VAL A 153 1.84 -17.03 -9.25
N ARG A 154 0.75 -16.28 -9.06
CA ARG A 154 -0.43 -16.31 -9.93
C ARG A 154 -0.51 -15.04 -10.78
N PHE A 155 -1.24 -15.12 -11.88
CA PHE A 155 -1.55 -13.98 -12.74
C PHE A 155 -3.05 -13.90 -12.98
N THR A 156 -3.61 -12.71 -12.97
CA THR A 156 -5.03 -12.49 -13.25
C THR A 156 -5.18 -11.20 -14.04
N GLY A 157 -5.56 -11.30 -15.31
CA GLY A 157 -5.57 -10.16 -16.22
C GLY A 157 -4.18 -9.49 -16.30
N LYS A 158 -4.07 -8.25 -15.86
CA LYS A 158 -2.82 -7.47 -15.83
C LYS A 158 -2.08 -7.58 -14.50
N ASP A 159 -2.63 -8.31 -13.53
CA ASP A 159 -2.10 -8.38 -12.18
C ASP A 159 -1.20 -9.61 -12.00
N LYS A 160 -0.18 -9.41 -11.17
CA LYS A 160 0.69 -10.44 -10.65
C LYS A 160 0.39 -10.59 -9.16
N ILE A 161 0.42 -11.82 -8.68
CA ILE A 161 0.02 -12.17 -7.33
C ILE A 161 1.13 -13.03 -6.72
N TYR A 162 1.76 -12.55 -5.65
CA TYR A 162 2.65 -13.38 -4.83
C TYR A 162 1.85 -14.01 -3.70
N VAL A 163 1.79 -15.34 -3.68
CA VAL A 163 1.02 -16.10 -2.69
C VAL A 163 1.95 -16.71 -1.66
N TYR A 164 1.73 -16.35 -0.41
CA TYR A 164 2.39 -16.91 0.77
C TYR A 164 1.38 -17.70 1.61
N HIS A 165 1.89 -18.68 2.34
CA HIS A 165 1.09 -19.58 3.18
C HIS A 165 1.52 -19.43 4.64
N PRO A 166 1.09 -18.36 5.34
CA PRO A 166 1.48 -18.12 6.73
C PRO A 166 0.92 -19.16 7.71
N SER A 167 -0.14 -19.88 7.32
CA SER A 167 -0.64 -21.05 8.04
C SER A 167 -1.32 -22.02 7.08
N LYS A 168 -1.73 -23.21 7.56
CA LYS A 168 -2.50 -24.17 6.76
C LYS A 168 -3.91 -23.68 6.40
N ALA A 169 -4.41 -22.66 7.09
CA ALA A 169 -5.78 -22.18 6.93
C ALA A 169 -5.90 -20.96 6.00
N TYR A 170 -4.81 -20.23 5.79
CA TYR A 170 -4.84 -18.92 5.13
C TYR A 170 -3.78 -18.78 4.05
N GLU A 171 -4.18 -18.16 2.93
CA GLU A 171 -3.26 -17.60 1.94
C GLU A 171 -3.14 -16.09 2.19
N LEU A 172 -1.90 -15.57 2.21
CA LEU A 172 -1.61 -14.14 2.12
C LEU A 172 -1.17 -13.83 0.70
N LYS A 173 -1.87 -12.93 0.01
CA LYS A 173 -1.49 -12.52 -1.34
C LYS A 173 -1.14 -11.04 -1.39
N PHE A 174 -0.05 -10.76 -2.09
CA PHE A 174 0.36 -9.41 -2.47
C PHE A 174 0.04 -9.24 -3.95
N VAL A 175 -0.83 -8.30 -4.28
CA VAL A 175 -1.36 -8.09 -5.63
C VAL A 175 -0.87 -6.75 -6.16
N GLY A 176 -0.38 -6.73 -7.39
CA GLY A 176 0.05 -5.52 -8.07
C GLY A 176 0.25 -5.74 -9.57
N PRO A 177 0.63 -4.71 -10.33
CA PRO A 177 0.73 -4.80 -11.77
C PRO A 177 1.85 -5.76 -12.18
N SER A 178 1.56 -6.62 -13.16
CA SER A 178 2.55 -7.54 -13.75
C SER A 178 3.61 -6.80 -14.57
N LYS A 179 3.24 -5.67 -15.16
CA LYS A 179 4.10 -4.81 -15.98
C LYS A 179 3.93 -3.35 -15.55
N VAL A 180 5.03 -2.60 -15.55
CA VAL A 180 5.03 -1.15 -15.35
C VAL A 180 5.80 -0.46 -16.47
N ALA A 181 5.42 0.79 -16.76
CA ALA A 181 6.13 1.61 -17.73
C ALA A 181 7.60 1.78 -17.31
N LYS A 182 8.50 1.85 -18.30
CA LYS A 182 9.93 2.04 -18.06
C LYS A 182 10.17 3.26 -17.17
N GLY A 183 10.99 3.09 -16.12
CA GLY A 183 11.28 4.15 -15.14
C GLY A 183 10.24 4.30 -14.03
N LYS A 184 9.17 3.51 -14.00
CA LYS A 184 8.21 3.47 -12.89
C LYS A 184 8.44 2.26 -11.99
N ILE A 185 8.07 2.40 -10.72
CA ILE A 185 8.13 1.32 -9.72
C ILE A 185 6.78 0.60 -9.67
N ALA A 186 6.82 -0.74 -9.67
CA ALA A 186 5.66 -1.58 -9.46
C ALA A 186 5.32 -1.69 -7.97
N HIS A 187 4.39 -0.85 -7.53
CA HIS A 187 3.84 -0.90 -6.18
C HIS A 187 2.76 -1.97 -6.06
N ILE A 188 2.60 -2.50 -4.85
CA ILE A 188 1.48 -3.36 -4.49
C ILE A 188 0.21 -2.50 -4.46
N ASP A 189 -0.84 -2.99 -5.12
CA ASP A 189 -2.15 -2.35 -5.14
C ASP A 189 -2.95 -2.71 -3.90
N HIS A 190 -2.95 -3.97 -3.52
CA HIS A 190 -3.60 -4.43 -2.30
C HIS A 190 -2.96 -5.71 -1.78
N ILE A 191 -3.25 -6.00 -0.52
CA ILE A 191 -3.02 -7.30 0.07
C ILE A 191 -4.35 -7.97 0.34
N ASN A 192 -4.35 -9.29 0.36
CA ASN A 192 -5.51 -10.03 0.84
C ASN A 192 -5.17 -11.29 1.64
N VAL A 193 -6.03 -11.58 2.61
CA VAL A 193 -5.97 -12.80 3.42
C VAL A 193 -7.21 -13.63 3.12
N TYR A 194 -6.96 -14.80 2.53
CA TYR A 194 -7.98 -15.66 1.96
C TYR A 194 -8.09 -16.96 2.76
N ALA A 195 -9.30 -17.28 3.21
CA ALA A 195 -9.64 -18.50 3.94
C ALA A 195 -10.35 -19.50 3.00
N GLY A 196 -9.58 -20.34 2.31
CA GLY A 196 -10.11 -21.22 1.26
C GLY A 196 -11.24 -22.15 1.71
N LYS A 197 -11.19 -22.63 2.96
CA LYS A 197 -12.24 -23.49 3.54
C LYS A 197 -13.59 -22.79 3.73
N ALA A 198 -13.61 -21.46 3.80
CA ALA A 198 -14.83 -20.69 3.98
C ALA A 198 -15.45 -20.22 2.66
N ASN A 199 -14.76 -20.41 1.52
CA ASN A 199 -15.29 -20.09 0.20
C ASN A 199 -16.08 -21.28 -0.36
N THR A 200 -17.25 -21.55 0.21
CA THR A 200 -18.16 -22.66 -0.15
C THR A 200 -19.58 -22.14 -0.36
#